data_AF-A0ABD5PRY9-F1
#
_entry.id   AF-A0ABD5PRY9-F1
#
_cell.length_a   1.000
_cell.length_b   1.000
_cell.length_c   1.000
_cell.angle_alpha   90.00
_cell.angle_beta   90.00
_cell.angle_gamma   90.00
#
_symmetry.space_group_name_H-M   'P 1'
#
loop_
_entity.id
_entity.type
_entity.pdbx_description
1 polymer ?
#
loop_
_entity_poly.entity_id
_entity_poly.type
_entity_poly.pdbx_seq_one_letter_code
_entity_poly.pdbx_strand_id
1 'polypeptide(L)'
;MMGYDNEEPLAVWEAFLLPNWRWEAYEKTEENLYLGRVRSPNTYGRWEYGSFSREQLETAGAYRVDISVDSDKKLFPDGGYKLTRVVETEFEAFQESGDGLFGR
;
A
#
# COMPACT_ATOMS: atom_id res chain seq x y z
N MET A 1 -2.12 9.91 28.69
CA MET A 1 -1.88 10.38 27.31
C MET A 1 -0.91 9.37 26.70
N MET A 2 -1.43 8.33 26.05
CA MET A 2 -0.58 7.26 25.49
C MET A 2 0.02 7.77 24.18
N GLY A 3 1.30 8.14 24.22
CA GLY A 3 2.03 8.68 23.08
C GLY A 3 2.55 7.54 22.20
N TYR A 4 1.79 7.19 21.16
CA TYR A 4 2.25 6.31 20.08
C TYR A 4 3.33 6.97 19.19
N ASP A 5 3.74 8.21 19.49
CA ASP A 5 4.79 8.94 18.78
C ASP A 5 6.19 8.30 18.90
N ASN A 6 6.41 7.42 19.89
CA ASN A 6 7.67 6.69 20.11
C ASN A 6 7.57 5.18 19.84
N GLU A 7 6.43 4.67 19.38
CA GLU A 7 6.29 3.26 19.06
C GLU A 7 6.77 3.02 17.62
N GLU A 8 7.71 2.09 17.43
CA GLU A 8 8.14 1.70 16.09
C GLU A 8 6.98 0.93 15.41
N PRO A 9 6.57 1.32 14.20
CA PRO A 9 5.49 0.64 13.52
C PRO A 9 5.91 -0.79 13.17
N LEU A 10 5.00 -1.74 13.40
CA LEU A 10 5.14 -3.15 13.01
C LEU A 10 5.27 -3.31 11.49
N ALA A 11 4.65 -2.40 10.74
CA ALA A 11 4.67 -2.38 9.29
C ALA A 11 4.35 -0.99 8.74
N VAL A 12 4.99 -0.63 7.63
CA VAL A 12 4.77 0.63 6.93
C VAL A 12 4.47 0.34 5.46
N TRP A 13 3.41 0.95 4.93
CA TRP A 13 3.03 0.82 3.53
C TRP A 13 2.90 2.17 2.84
N GLU A 14 3.23 2.22 1.56
CA GLU A 14 2.95 3.33 0.65
C GLU A 14 2.08 2.84 -0.50
N ALA A 15 1.09 3.65 -0.91
CA ALA A 15 0.23 3.29 -2.03
C ALA A 15 0.93 3.53 -3.36
N PHE A 16 0.81 2.56 -4.26
CA PHE A 16 1.16 2.73 -5.66
C PHE A 16 0.04 3.40 -6.46
N LEU A 17 -1.22 3.03 -6.21
CA LEU A 17 -2.38 3.50 -6.99
C LEU A 17 -2.98 4.82 -6.46
N LEU A 18 -2.68 5.19 -5.21
CA LEU A 18 -3.19 6.38 -4.55
C LEU A 18 -2.03 7.29 -4.09
N PRO A 19 -1.67 8.33 -4.85
CA PRO A 19 -0.48 9.12 -4.56
C PRO A 19 -0.57 9.82 -3.20
N ASN A 20 0.55 9.85 -2.48
CA ASN A 20 0.69 10.45 -1.14
C ASN A 20 -0.12 9.76 -0.02
N TRP A 21 -0.52 8.50 -0.22
CA TRP A 21 -1.06 7.68 0.87
C TRP A 21 0.02 6.83 1.51
N ARG A 22 0.02 6.82 2.84
CA ARG A 22 0.94 6.03 3.67
C ARG A 22 0.23 5.52 4.92
N TRP A 23 0.52 4.28 5.31
CA TRP A 23 -0.02 3.64 6.50
C TRP A 23 1.10 3.15 7.39
N GLU A 24 0.87 3.24 8.69
CA GLU A 24 1.72 2.68 9.73
C GLU A 24 0.84 1.84 10.65
N ALA A 25 1.12 0.54 10.76
CA ALA A 25 0.44 -0.35 11.69
C ALA A 25 1.29 -0.53 12.95
N TYR A 26 0.64 -0.48 14.10
CA TYR A 26 1.24 -0.76 15.40
C TYR A 26 0.78 -2.11 15.95
N GLU A 27 -0.47 -2.48 15.66
CA GLU A 27 -1.05 -3.74 16.10
C GLU A 27 -1.80 -4.41 14.94
N LYS A 28 -1.68 -5.73 14.84
CA LYS A 28 -2.49 -6.57 13.94
C LYS A 28 -3.48 -7.35 14.80
N THR A 29 -4.77 -7.17 14.54
CA THR A 29 -5.81 -7.94 15.20
C THR A 29 -6.17 -9.19 14.36
N GLU A 30 -7.02 -10.06 14.91
CA GLU A 30 -7.28 -11.40 14.35
C GLU A 30 -8.06 -11.39 13.01
N GLU A 31 -8.70 -10.28 12.63
CA GLU A 31 -9.60 -10.20 11.46
C GLU A 31 -8.99 -9.46 10.26
N ASN A 32 -7.68 -9.57 10.01
CA ASN A 32 -6.98 -8.82 8.95
C ASN A 32 -7.14 -7.29 9.08
N LEU A 33 -7.35 -6.82 10.30
CA LEU A 33 -7.48 -5.41 10.64
C LEU A 33 -6.19 -4.97 11.34
N TYR A 34 -5.70 -3.81 10.95
CA TYR A 34 -4.54 -3.17 11.53
C TYR A 34 -4.99 -1.96 12.32
N LEU A 35 -4.51 -1.81 13.54
CA LEU A 35 -4.60 -0.56 14.29
C LEU A 35 -3.34 0.25 14.03
N GLY A 36 -3.52 1.51 13.67
CA GLY A 36 -2.44 2.29 13.12
C GLY A 36 -2.79 3.75 12.87
N ARG A 37 -2.04 4.35 11.95
CA ARG A 37 -2.31 5.69 11.44
C ARG A 37 -2.16 5.73 9.93
N VAL A 38 -2.93 6.61 9.30
CA VAL A 38 -2.90 6.86 7.86
C VAL A 38 -2.60 8.33 7.60
N ARG A 39 -1.80 8.57 6.57
CA ARG A 39 -1.57 9.89 5.98
C ARG A 39 -2.05 9.83 4.55
N SER A 40 -2.85 10.80 4.14
CA SER A 40 -3.36 10.91 2.77
C SER A 40 -3.48 12.38 2.36
N PRO A 41 -3.76 12.67 1.08
CA PRO A 41 -4.13 14.03 0.67
C PRO A 41 -5.33 14.59 1.46
N ASN A 42 -6.25 13.71 1.87
CA ASN A 42 -7.45 14.09 2.63
C ASN A 42 -7.15 14.47 4.08
N THR A 43 -6.03 13.98 4.63
CA THR A 43 -5.57 14.35 5.97
C THR A 43 -4.71 15.61 5.95
N TYR A 44 -4.60 16.30 4.81
CA TYR A 44 -3.80 17.52 4.62
C TYR A 44 -2.36 17.39 5.12
N GLY A 45 -1.77 16.22 4.89
CA GLY A 45 -0.41 15.91 5.33
C GLY A 45 -0.26 15.60 6.82
N ARG A 46 -1.35 15.51 7.58
CA ARG A 46 -1.35 15.04 8.98
C ARG A 46 -1.53 13.52 9.04
N TRP A 47 -1.11 12.92 10.16
CA TRP A 47 -1.43 11.54 10.47
C TRP A 47 -2.75 11.48 11.22
N GLU A 48 -3.62 10.55 10.82
CA GLU A 48 -4.85 10.25 11.55
C GLU A 48 -4.82 8.82 12.04
N TYR A 49 -5.06 8.65 13.34
CA TYR A 49 -5.12 7.33 13.98
C TYR A 49 -6.46 6.67 13.70
N GLY A 50 -6.43 5.36 13.47
CA GLY A 50 -7.62 4.58 13.20
C GLY A 50 -7.29 3.12 12.95
N SER A 51 -8.25 2.43 12.36
CA SER A 51 -8.06 1.06 11.89
C SER A 51 -8.18 1.02 10.37
N PHE A 52 -7.45 0.10 9.74
CA PHE A 52 -7.55 -0.16 8.31
C PHE A 52 -7.43 -1.65 8.04
N SER A 53 -8.17 -2.13 7.04
CA SER A 53 -8.17 -3.54 6.67
C SER A 53 -7.09 -3.85 5.64
N ARG A 54 -6.73 -5.13 5.59
CA ARG A 54 -5.92 -5.68 4.50
C ARG A 54 -6.48 -5.32 3.12
N GLU A 55 -7.80 -5.47 2.92
CA GLU A 55 -8.46 -5.19 1.64
C GLU A 55 -8.30 -3.72 1.20
N GLN A 56 -8.27 -2.78 2.15
CA GLN A 56 -8.01 -1.36 1.84
C GLN A 56 -6.58 -1.14 1.34
N LEU A 57 -5.59 -1.81 1.95
CA LEU A 57 -4.21 -1.79 1.46
C LEU A 57 -4.12 -2.42 0.07
N GLU A 58 -4.86 -3.50 -0.17
CA GLU A 58 -4.87 -4.18 -1.46
C GLU A 58 -5.47 -3.30 -2.56
N THR A 59 -6.60 -2.66 -2.28
CA THR A 59 -7.27 -1.71 -3.18
C THR A 59 -6.38 -0.51 -3.52
N ALA A 60 -5.55 -0.07 -2.58
CA ALA A 60 -4.62 1.03 -2.79
C ALA A 60 -3.32 0.62 -3.51
N GLY A 61 -3.12 -0.66 -3.80
CA GLY A 61 -1.84 -1.19 -4.29
C GLY A 61 -0.69 -0.90 -3.32
N ALA A 62 -0.95 -0.97 -2.01
CA ALA A 62 -0.01 -0.51 -0.99
C ALA A 62 1.12 -1.52 -0.71
N TYR A 63 2.37 -1.15 -0.97
CA TYR A 63 3.55 -2.01 -0.79
C TYR A 63 4.32 -1.67 0.48
N ARG A 64 4.98 -2.68 1.09
CA ARG A 64 5.81 -2.48 2.29
C ARG A 64 7.07 -1.66 1.98
N VAL A 65 7.37 -0.69 2.83
CA VAL A 65 8.58 0.17 2.70
C VAL A 65 9.54 0.08 3.89
N ASP A 66 9.14 -0.58 4.98
CA ASP A 66 9.97 -0.80 6.17
C ASP A 66 10.90 -2.03 6.05
N ILE A 67 10.75 -2.82 4.98
CA ILE A 67 11.60 -3.99 4.73
C ILE A 67 12.38 -3.82 3.42
N SER A 68 13.65 -4.23 3.45
CA SER A 68 14.47 -4.28 2.24
C SER A 68 13.93 -5.32 1.26
N VAL A 69 14.08 -5.06 -0.04
CA VAL A 69 13.65 -5.97 -1.13
C VAL A 69 14.32 -7.35 -1.03
N ASP A 70 15.51 -7.43 -0.42
CA ASP A 70 16.24 -8.67 -0.17
C ASP A 70 15.85 -9.40 1.13
N SER A 71 14.86 -8.91 1.88
CA SER A 71 14.39 -9.60 3.09
C SER A 71 13.54 -10.81 2.71
N ASP A 72 13.74 -11.95 3.39
CA ASP A 72 12.81 -13.10 3.39
C ASP A 72 11.41 -12.75 3.95
N LYS A 73 11.22 -11.51 4.41
CA LYS A 73 9.95 -11.00 4.88
C LYS A 73 9.03 -10.66 3.72
N LYS A 74 7.77 -10.82 4.04
CA LYS A 74 6.62 -10.83 3.15
C LYS A 74 6.20 -9.38 2.76
N LEU A 75 6.31 -8.99 1.47
CA LEU A 75 6.17 -7.59 0.95
C LEU A 75 4.74 -6.95 0.85
N PHE A 76 3.63 -7.70 0.92
CA PHE A 76 2.25 -7.24 0.66
C PHE A 76 1.23 -8.28 1.08
N PRO A 77 0.10 -7.89 1.66
CA PRO A 77 -0.08 -7.39 3.02
C PRO A 77 0.22 -8.58 3.94
N ASP A 78 1.52 -8.88 4.07
CA ASP A 78 2.12 -10.20 4.34
C ASP A 78 2.40 -11.08 3.08
N GLY A 79 3.32 -10.67 2.16
CA GLY A 79 3.92 -11.58 1.14
C GLY A 79 4.09 -11.15 -0.32
N GLY A 80 4.40 -9.90 -0.61
CA GLY A 80 4.10 -9.26 -1.89
C GLY A 80 4.98 -9.55 -3.07
N TYR A 81 4.47 -9.15 -4.22
CA TYR A 81 5.03 -9.38 -5.54
C TYR A 81 6.50 -8.93 -5.63
N LYS A 82 7.35 -9.79 -6.19
CA LYS A 82 8.55 -9.33 -6.89
C LYS A 82 8.07 -8.33 -7.95
N LEU A 83 8.42 -7.05 -7.79
CA LEU A 83 8.15 -5.94 -8.72
C LEU A 83 8.52 -6.26 -10.19
N THR A 84 9.27 -7.32 -10.44
CA THR A 84 9.56 -7.84 -11.78
C THR A 84 8.34 -8.45 -12.51
N ARG A 85 7.18 -8.65 -11.87
CA ARG A 85 6.02 -9.32 -12.53
C ARG A 85 4.81 -8.42 -12.83
N VAL A 86 4.67 -7.26 -12.18
CA VAL A 86 3.45 -6.44 -12.30
C VAL A 86 3.50 -5.44 -13.46
N VAL A 87 4.70 -5.11 -13.98
CA VAL A 87 4.82 -4.21 -15.14
C VAL A 87 4.35 -4.88 -16.45
N GLU A 88 4.29 -6.21 -16.53
CA GLU A 88 3.87 -6.88 -17.78
C GLU A 88 2.33 -6.95 -17.92
N THR A 89 1.58 -7.16 -16.84
CA THR A 89 0.13 -7.42 -16.95
C THR A 89 -0.73 -6.16 -17.12
N GLU A 90 -0.32 -5.00 -16.59
CA GLU A 90 -1.07 -3.74 -16.79
C GLU A 90 -0.69 -3.00 -18.10
N PHE A 91 0.42 -3.37 -18.76
CA PHE A 91 0.77 -2.82 -20.07
C PHE A 91 0.04 -3.53 -21.22
N GLU A 92 -0.18 -4.85 -21.11
CA GLU A 92 -0.94 -5.62 -22.13
C GLU A 92 -2.42 -5.20 -22.20
N ALA A 93 -3.04 -4.85 -21.06
CA ALA A 93 -4.43 -4.38 -21.04
C ALA A 93 -4.63 -3.02 -21.76
N PHE A 94 -3.62 -2.15 -21.75
CA PHE A 94 -3.63 -0.88 -22.48
C PHE A 94 -3.26 -1.05 -23.97
N GLN A 95 -2.56 -2.14 -24.33
CA GLN A 95 -2.14 -2.42 -25.70
C GLN A 95 -3.18 -3.25 -26.49
N GLU A 96 -4.02 -4.04 -25.82
CA GLU A 96 -5.16 -4.74 -26.43
C GLU A 96 -6.40 -3.82 -26.62
N SER A 97 -6.39 -2.63 -26.02
CA SER A 97 -7.31 -1.53 -26.38
C SER A 97 -6.80 -0.76 -27.61
N GLY A 98 -6.25 -1.48 -28.58
CA GLY A 98 -5.89 -0.96 -29.89
C GLY A 98 -7.08 -1.00 -30.84
N ASP A 99 -8.01 -0.06 -30.70
CA ASP A 99 -8.96 0.27 -31.77
C ASP A 99 -8.80 1.76 -32.17
N GLY A 100 -7.93 1.96 -33.17
CA GLY A 100 -8.15 2.93 -34.26
C GLY A 100 -7.99 4.43 -33.99
N LEU A 101 -6.75 4.94 -33.88
CA LEU A 101 -6.45 6.37 -34.05
C LEU A 101 -5.75 6.72 -35.38
N PHE A 102 -5.83 5.86 -36.39
CA PHE A 102 -5.52 6.23 -37.78
C PHE A 102 -6.73 5.94 -38.67
N GLY A 103 -7.60 6.94 -38.76
CA GLY A 103 -8.84 6.89 -39.52
C GLY A 103 -9.40 8.29 -39.81
N ARG A 104 -8.56 9.20 -40.33
CA ARG A 104 -8.91 10.20 -41.35
C ARG A 104 -7.71 11.06 -41.74
#